data_AF-A0A1R1MJH5-F1
#
_entry.id   AF-A0A1R1MJH5-F1
#
_cell.length_a   1.000
_cell.length_b   1.000
_cell.length_c   1.000
_cell.angle_alpha   90.00
_cell.angle_beta   90.00
_cell.angle_gamma   90.00
#
_symmetry.space_group_name_H-M   'P 1'
#
loop_
_entity.id
_entity.type
_entity.pdbx_description
1 polymer ?
#
loop_
_entity_poly.entity_id
_entity_poly.type
_entity_poly.pdbx_seq_one_letter_code
_entity_poly.pdbx_strand_id
1 'polypeptide(L)'
;MCNAEISKAITGEILTADKGNTGSYALAKVHYETLKKRGRKVAKALANTLNRTLIRWIVELNYGKDLLHLTPKLQFDFKEIPEWEQVKDAIDRGVPVSKEALYTLYNLPKPQNEEDVFVSPKLSPQGGMDFSDFFTLPRRVKLKP
;
A
#
# COMPACT_ATOMS: atom_id res chain seq x y z
N MET A 1 -15.62 -23.18 -33.43
CA MET A 1 -15.81 -21.73 -33.16
C MET A 1 -16.21 -21.44 -31.69
N CYS A 2 -15.75 -22.23 -30.70
CA CYS A 2 -16.09 -22.02 -29.27
C CYS A 2 -14.90 -22.10 -28.29
N ASN A 3 -13.69 -22.42 -28.75
CA ASN A 3 -12.54 -22.63 -27.86
C ASN A 3 -12.11 -21.32 -27.17
N ALA A 4 -12.25 -20.19 -27.87
CA ALA A 4 -11.89 -18.89 -27.33
C ALA A 4 -12.82 -18.48 -26.18
N GLU A 5 -14.13 -18.67 -26.33
CA GLU A 5 -15.11 -18.34 -25.28
C GLU A 5 -14.97 -19.24 -24.04
N ILE A 6 -14.70 -20.53 -24.24
CA ILE A 6 -14.41 -21.46 -23.13
C ILE A 6 -13.12 -21.05 -22.41
N SER A 7 -12.08 -20.66 -23.17
CA SER A 7 -10.82 -20.18 -22.59
C SER A 7 -11.01 -18.88 -21.82
N LYS A 8 -11.78 -17.92 -22.35
CA LYS A 8 -12.13 -16.67 -21.66
C LYS A 8 -12.86 -16.94 -20.34
N ALA A 9 -13.77 -17.91 -20.30
CA ALA A 9 -14.49 -18.27 -19.07
C ALA A 9 -13.59 -18.87 -17.98
N ILE A 10 -12.67 -19.77 -18.35
CA ILE A 10 -11.77 -20.44 -17.40
C ILE A 10 -10.64 -19.50 -16.96
N THR A 11 -9.98 -18.86 -17.91
CA THR A 11 -8.80 -18.02 -17.67
C THR A 11 -9.18 -16.60 -17.29
N GLY A 12 -10.41 -16.15 -17.52
CA GLY A 12 -10.91 -14.81 -17.17
C GLY A 12 -10.21 -13.66 -17.89
N GLU A 13 -9.49 -13.96 -18.98
CA GLU A 13 -8.70 -13.00 -19.76
C GLU A 13 -9.33 -12.83 -21.14
N ILE A 14 -9.55 -11.59 -21.56
CA ILE A 14 -10.25 -11.26 -22.81
C ILE A 14 -9.26 -11.06 -23.97
N LEU A 15 -8.10 -10.41 -23.73
CA LEU A 15 -7.14 -10.06 -24.79
C LEU A 15 -6.22 -11.19 -25.26
N THR A 16 -5.83 -12.14 -24.40
CA THR A 16 -4.97 -13.26 -24.81
C THR A 16 -5.71 -14.24 -25.73
N ALA A 17 -7.04 -14.30 -25.63
CA ALA A 17 -7.90 -15.14 -26.44
C ALA A 17 -8.37 -14.47 -27.74
N ASP A 18 -8.51 -13.13 -27.76
CA ASP A 18 -8.95 -12.37 -28.92
C ASP A 18 -7.75 -11.72 -29.61
N LYS A 19 -7.24 -12.37 -30.68
CA LYS A 19 -6.18 -11.83 -31.53
C LYS A 19 -6.73 -10.71 -32.42
N GLY A 20 -7.22 -9.63 -31.82
CA GLY A 20 -7.53 -8.38 -32.51
C GLY A 20 -6.25 -7.59 -32.74
N ASN A 21 -5.99 -7.21 -33.99
CA ASN A 21 -4.74 -6.58 -34.48
C ASN A 21 -4.44 -5.17 -33.90
N THR A 22 -5.02 -4.79 -32.76
CA THR A 22 -4.81 -3.48 -32.15
C THR A 22 -4.93 -3.58 -30.63
N GLY A 23 -3.79 -3.68 -29.94
CA GLY A 23 -3.75 -3.62 -28.48
C GLY A 23 -4.04 -2.20 -27.99
N SER A 24 -5.15 -2.00 -27.28
CA SER A 24 -5.45 -0.72 -26.63
C SER A 24 -4.76 -0.62 -25.27
N TYR A 25 -4.10 0.50 -24.98
CA TYR A 25 -3.43 0.76 -23.69
C TYR A 25 -4.39 0.63 -22.49
N ALA A 26 -5.64 1.09 -22.65
CA ALA A 26 -6.67 0.96 -21.62
C ALA A 26 -6.95 -0.52 -21.27
N LEU A 27 -6.85 -1.40 -22.27
CA LEU A 27 -7.10 -2.83 -22.10
C LEU A 27 -5.92 -3.52 -21.40
N ALA A 28 -4.68 -3.16 -21.75
CA ALA A 28 -3.50 -3.66 -21.04
C ALA A 28 -3.53 -3.32 -19.53
N LYS A 29 -4.02 -2.12 -19.16
CA LYS A 29 -4.19 -1.71 -17.76
C LYS A 29 -5.18 -2.61 -17.01
N VAL A 30 -6.36 -2.87 -17.59
CA VAL A 30 -7.38 -3.75 -16.98
C VAL A 30 -6.86 -5.19 -16.83
N HIS A 31 -6.08 -5.67 -17.80
CA HIS A 31 -5.43 -6.97 -17.73
C HIS A 31 -4.45 -7.06 -16.57
N TYR A 32 -3.58 -6.08 -16.42
CA TYR A 32 -2.63 -6.01 -15.30
C TYR A 32 -3.35 -5.98 -13.95
N GLU A 33 -4.42 -5.21 -13.82
CA GLU A 33 -5.24 -5.17 -12.59
C GLU A 33 -5.89 -6.52 -12.27
N THR A 34 -6.38 -7.24 -13.28
CA THR A 34 -7.00 -8.56 -13.12
C THR A 34 -5.98 -9.60 -12.68
N LEU A 35 -4.79 -9.59 -13.31
CA LEU A 35 -3.67 -10.45 -12.91
C LEU A 35 -3.24 -10.17 -11.46
N LYS A 36 -3.09 -8.90 -11.09
CA LYS A 36 -2.77 -8.48 -9.71
C LYS A 36 -3.82 -8.97 -8.71
N LYS A 37 -5.12 -8.82 -9.04
CA LYS A 37 -6.24 -9.31 -8.20
C LYS A 37 -6.21 -10.84 -8.06
N ARG A 38 -5.89 -11.58 -9.12
CA ARG A 38 -5.73 -13.04 -9.06
C ARG A 38 -4.53 -13.44 -8.21
N GLY A 39 -3.38 -12.81 -8.39
CA GLY A 39 -2.18 -13.05 -7.59
C GLY A 39 -2.45 -12.87 -6.09
N ARG A 40 -3.15 -11.80 -5.71
CA ARG A 40 -3.58 -11.55 -4.33
C ARG A 40 -4.46 -12.67 -3.77
N LYS A 41 -5.43 -13.14 -4.54
CA LYS A 41 -6.30 -14.25 -4.13
C LYS A 41 -5.50 -15.54 -3.92
N VAL A 42 -4.59 -15.86 -4.83
CA VAL A 42 -3.72 -17.05 -4.72
C VAL A 42 -2.83 -16.95 -3.49
N ALA A 43 -2.17 -15.82 -3.27
CA ALA A 43 -1.34 -15.59 -2.09
C ALA A 43 -2.16 -15.70 -0.79
N LYS A 44 -3.37 -15.15 -0.73
CA LYS A 44 -4.27 -15.31 0.43
C LYS A 44 -4.68 -16.77 0.65
N ALA A 45 -4.99 -17.50 -0.41
CA ALA A 45 -5.35 -18.93 -0.32
C ALA A 45 -4.15 -19.77 0.18
N LEU A 46 -2.95 -19.45 -0.28
CA LEU A 46 -1.71 -20.10 0.15
C LEU A 46 -1.42 -19.81 1.62
N ALA A 47 -1.51 -18.55 2.05
CA ALA A 47 -1.36 -18.18 3.46
C ALA A 47 -2.37 -18.91 4.35
N ASN A 48 -3.64 -18.96 3.95
CA ASN A 48 -4.68 -19.67 4.70
C ASN A 48 -4.38 -21.18 4.81
N THR A 49 -3.93 -21.79 3.72
CA THR A 49 -3.58 -23.21 3.70
C THR A 49 -2.41 -23.49 4.64
N LEU A 50 -1.33 -22.73 4.54
CA LEU A 50 -0.15 -22.88 5.40
C LEU A 50 -0.46 -22.65 6.89
N ASN A 51 -1.29 -21.64 7.21
CA ASN A 51 -1.73 -21.38 8.57
C ASN A 51 -2.57 -22.53 9.15
N ARG A 52 -3.42 -23.15 8.32
CA ARG A 52 -4.30 -24.24 8.77
C ARG A 52 -3.56 -25.56 8.93
N THR A 53 -2.56 -25.83 8.09
CA THR A 53 -1.84 -27.10 8.06
C THR A 53 -0.46 -26.96 8.68
N LEU A 54 0.53 -26.54 7.88
CA LEU A 54 1.94 -26.66 8.20
C LEU A 54 2.33 -25.92 9.49
N ILE A 55 1.90 -24.67 9.65
CA ILE A 55 2.25 -23.87 10.82
C ILE A 55 1.63 -24.47 12.08
N ARG A 56 0.36 -24.90 12.00
CA ARG A 56 -0.33 -25.57 13.10
C ARG A 56 0.34 -26.89 13.47
N TRP A 57 0.69 -27.72 12.49
CA TRP A 57 1.34 -29.02 12.73
C TRP A 57 2.71 -28.85 13.38
N ILE A 58 3.49 -27.85 12.97
CA ILE A 58 4.79 -27.54 13.59
C ILE A 58 4.60 -27.14 15.05
N VAL A 59 3.64 -26.27 15.36
CA VAL A 59 3.38 -25.85 16.75
C VAL A 59 2.89 -27.03 17.59
N GLU A 60 1.96 -27.84 17.07
CA GLU A 60 1.40 -28.99 17.77
C GLU A 60 2.46 -30.05 18.08
N LEU A 61 3.38 -30.32 17.14
CA LEU A 61 4.45 -31.30 17.33
C LEU A 61 5.54 -30.84 18.32
N ASN A 62 5.88 -29.55 18.35
CA ASN A 62 6.97 -29.04 19.19
C ASN A 62 6.50 -28.64 20.61
N TYR A 63 5.27 -28.14 20.74
CA TYR A 63 4.79 -27.48 21.96
C TYR A 63 3.52 -28.10 22.55
N GLY A 64 2.95 -29.11 21.90
CA GLY A 64 1.70 -29.74 22.33
C GLY A 64 0.46 -28.90 22.02
N LYS A 65 -0.72 -29.46 22.33
CA LYS A 65 -2.02 -28.86 21.98
C LYS A 65 -2.38 -27.63 22.81
N ASP A 66 -1.73 -27.42 23.95
CA ASP A 66 -2.05 -26.32 24.87
C ASP A 66 -1.65 -24.95 24.29
N LEU A 67 -0.60 -24.92 23.46
CA LEU A 67 -0.06 -23.70 22.85
C LEU A 67 -0.62 -23.40 21.45
N LEU A 68 -1.58 -24.18 20.97
CA LEU A 68 -2.16 -24.03 19.64
C LEU A 68 -2.87 -22.66 19.44
N HIS A 69 -3.32 -22.03 20.53
CA HIS A 69 -3.94 -20.71 20.51
C HIS A 69 -2.96 -19.57 20.22
N LEU A 70 -1.66 -19.77 20.45
CA LEU A 70 -0.57 -18.80 20.18
C LEU A 70 0.05 -18.98 18.79
N THR A 71 -0.54 -19.82 17.93
CA THR A 71 0.02 -20.12 16.61
C THR A 71 0.19 -18.85 15.78
N PRO A 72 1.41 -18.56 15.26
CA PRO A 72 1.64 -17.39 14.42
C PRO A 72 0.87 -17.52 13.11
N LYS A 73 0.38 -16.38 12.59
CA LYS A 73 -0.36 -16.34 11.32
C LYS A 73 0.51 -15.69 10.24
N LEU A 74 0.81 -16.44 9.20
CA LEU A 74 1.38 -15.93 7.98
C LEU A 74 0.33 -15.09 7.24
N GLN A 75 0.67 -13.84 6.93
CA GLN A 75 -0.13 -12.97 6.09
C GLN A 75 0.77 -12.24 5.11
N PHE A 76 0.36 -12.21 3.84
CA PHE A 76 1.02 -11.41 2.83
C PHE A 76 0.54 -9.96 2.94
N ASP A 77 1.49 -9.02 2.94
CA ASP A 77 1.18 -7.60 2.84
C ASP A 77 0.92 -7.25 1.35
N PHE A 78 -0.24 -6.64 1.08
CA PHE A 78 -0.65 -6.24 -0.26
C PHE A 78 -0.80 -4.72 -0.40
N LYS A 79 -0.30 -3.95 0.58
CA LYS A 79 -0.32 -2.49 0.53
C LYS A 79 0.20 -2.00 -0.82
N GLU A 80 -0.63 -1.24 -1.50
CA GLU A 80 -0.22 -0.55 -2.71
C GLU A 80 0.58 0.67 -2.29
N ILE A 81 1.80 0.80 -2.82
CA ILE A 81 2.54 2.04 -2.71
C ILE A 81 1.79 3.06 -3.56
N PRO A 82 1.31 4.17 -3.00
CA PRO A 82 0.61 5.19 -3.77
C PRO A 82 1.54 5.75 -4.86
N GLU A 83 0.98 6.20 -5.97
CA GLU A 83 1.78 6.91 -6.97
C GLU A 83 2.24 8.25 -6.39
N TRP A 84 3.44 8.70 -6.78
CA TRP A 84 4.05 9.93 -6.26
C TRP A 84 3.14 11.16 -6.42
N GLU A 85 2.34 11.20 -7.48
CA GLU A 85 1.36 12.27 -7.72
C GLU A 85 0.27 12.32 -6.65
N GLN A 86 -0.25 11.17 -6.25
CA GLN A 86 -1.26 11.07 -5.18
C GLN A 86 -0.69 11.51 -3.84
N VAL A 87 0.59 11.22 -3.60
CA VAL A 87 1.30 11.67 -2.39
C VAL A 87 1.49 13.19 -2.38
N LYS A 88 1.89 13.79 -3.51
CA LYS A 88 1.99 15.25 -3.63
C LYS A 88 0.63 15.92 -3.40
N ASP A 89 -0.42 15.45 -4.05
CA ASP A 89 -1.80 15.94 -3.88
C ASP A 89 -2.27 15.84 -2.42
N ALA A 90 -1.92 14.76 -1.72
CA ALA A 90 -2.28 14.58 -0.31
C ALA A 90 -1.52 15.56 0.61
N ILE A 91 -0.24 15.81 0.33
CA ILE A 91 0.58 16.80 1.03
C ILE A 91 0.02 18.21 0.80
N ASP A 92 -0.33 18.55 -0.44
CA ASP A 92 -0.89 19.85 -0.80
C ASP A 92 -2.26 20.10 -0.15
N ARG A 93 -3.05 19.03 0.09
CA ARG A 93 -4.33 19.09 0.83
C ARG A 93 -4.17 19.05 2.35
N GLY A 94 -2.93 19.05 2.87
CA GLY A 94 -2.65 19.15 4.31
C GLY A 94 -2.79 17.83 5.08
N VAL A 95 -2.73 16.67 4.40
CA VAL A 95 -2.68 15.38 5.10
C VAL A 95 -1.31 15.24 5.77
N PRO A 96 -1.22 15.06 7.10
CA PRO A 96 0.06 14.89 7.77
C PRO A 96 0.67 13.52 7.40
N VAL A 97 1.73 13.54 6.59
CA VAL A 97 2.48 12.34 6.20
C VAL A 97 3.84 12.34 6.90
N SER A 98 4.23 11.20 7.47
CA SER A 98 5.55 11.04 8.09
C SER A 98 6.65 11.10 7.02
N LYS A 99 7.65 11.95 7.23
CA LYS A 99 8.84 12.06 6.37
C LYS A 99 9.55 10.70 6.25
N GLU A 100 9.66 9.96 7.35
CA GLU A 100 10.34 8.65 7.36
C GLU A 100 9.61 7.58 6.55
N ALA A 101 8.28 7.62 6.57
CA ALA A 101 7.47 6.72 5.76
C ALA A 101 7.66 6.99 4.27
N LEU A 102 7.81 8.25 3.85
CA LEU A 102 8.07 8.62 2.45
C LEU A 102 9.42 8.10 1.96
N TYR A 103 10.49 8.33 2.73
CA TYR A 103 11.83 7.85 2.36
C TYR A 103 11.89 6.32 2.28
N THR A 104 11.22 5.63 3.21
CA THR A 104 11.18 4.16 3.24
C THR A 104 10.32 3.57 2.12
N LEU A 105 9.15 4.17 1.83
CA LEU A 105 8.24 3.66 0.80
C LEU A 105 8.78 3.85 -0.61
N TYR A 106 9.49 4.95 -0.88
CA TYR A 106 10.06 5.24 -2.20
C TYR A 106 11.55 4.89 -2.31
N ASN A 107 12.14 4.25 -1.30
CA ASN A 107 13.58 3.95 -1.22
C ASN A 107 14.46 5.19 -1.52
N LEU A 108 14.00 6.37 -1.10
CA LEU A 108 14.77 7.61 -1.26
C LEU A 108 15.78 7.70 -0.11
N PRO A 109 17.05 8.06 -0.39
CA PRO A 109 18.03 8.28 0.66
C PRO A 109 17.54 9.40 1.58
N LYS A 110 17.64 9.18 2.90
CA LYS A 110 17.38 10.26 3.87
C LYS A 110 18.46 11.33 3.66
N PRO A 111 18.11 12.61 3.48
CA PRO A 111 19.10 13.68 3.44
C PRO A 111 19.80 13.73 4.79
N GLN A 112 21.13 13.66 4.79
CA GLN A 112 21.93 13.66 6.03
C GLN A 112 22.13 15.07 6.59
N ASN A 113 22.10 16.10 5.73
CA ASN A 113 22.34 17.50 6.09
C ASN A 113 21.37 18.44 5.33
N GLU A 114 21.21 19.66 5.84
CA GLU A 114 20.38 20.72 5.22
C GLU A 114 20.88 21.13 3.82
N GLU A 115 22.14 20.84 3.49
CA GLU A 115 22.77 21.10 2.18
C GLU A 115 22.39 20.08 1.09
N ASP A 116 21.88 18.89 1.46
CA ASP A 116 21.45 17.82 0.54
C ASP A 116 19.92 17.79 0.36
N VAL A 117 19.22 18.79 0.92
CA VAL A 117 17.76 18.91 0.79
C VAL A 117 17.44 19.66 -0.50
N PHE A 118 17.02 18.93 -1.53
CA PHE A 118 16.50 19.53 -2.76
C PHE A 118 15.08 20.08 -2.53
N VAL A 119 14.97 21.32 -2.06
CA VAL A 119 13.71 22.06 -2.05
C VAL A 119 13.52 22.67 -3.44
N SER A 120 12.52 22.19 -4.18
CA SER A 120 12.12 22.89 -5.41
C SER A 120 11.63 24.31 -5.02
N PRO A 121 12.08 25.38 -5.70
CA PRO A 121 11.92 26.77 -5.24
C PRO A 121 10.48 27.31 -5.30
N LYS A 122 9.45 26.46 -5.43
CA LYS A 122 8.04 26.88 -5.49
C LYS A 122 7.33 26.92 -4.13
N LEU A 123 8.01 26.58 -3.03
CA LEU A 123 7.54 26.93 -1.68
C LEU A 123 8.63 27.72 -0.96
N SER A 124 8.75 29.00 -1.31
CA SER A 124 9.17 30.01 -0.35
C SER A 124 7.92 30.47 0.41
N PRO A 125 7.67 30.01 1.65
CA PRO A 125 6.72 30.71 2.52
C PRO A 125 7.35 32.05 2.89
N GLN A 126 7.03 33.10 2.12
CA GLN A 126 7.17 34.46 2.62
C GLN A 126 6.21 34.64 3.79
N GLY A 127 6.77 34.84 4.98
CA GLY A 127 6.03 35.16 6.19
C GLY A 127 6.29 34.14 7.28
N GLY A 128 7.28 34.41 8.13
CA GLY A 128 7.55 33.61 9.32
C GLY A 128 6.34 33.58 10.24
N MET A 129 5.83 32.37 10.48
CA MET A 129 5.15 32.04 11.71
C MET A 129 5.87 30.85 12.34
N ASP A 130 6.44 31.12 13.51
CA ASP A 130 7.10 30.15 14.36
C ASP A 130 6.07 29.15 14.90
N PHE A 131 6.24 27.86 14.60
CA PHE A 131 5.34 26.79 15.00
C PHE A 131 5.44 26.44 16.49
N SER A 132 6.36 27.06 17.24
CA SER A 132 6.50 26.86 18.69
C SER A 132 5.46 27.64 19.53
N ASP A 133 4.81 28.66 18.96
CA ASP A 133 3.81 29.47 19.67
C ASP A 133 2.39 28.84 19.71
N PHE A 134 2.12 27.83 18.88
CA PHE A 134 0.81 27.16 18.86
C PHE A 134 0.57 26.24 20.06
N PHE A 135 1.63 25.77 20.72
CA PHE A 135 1.55 24.84 21.85
C PHE A 135 1.58 25.52 23.23
N THR A 136 1.79 26.85 23.31
CA THR A 136 2.03 27.57 24.57
C THR A 136 0.93 28.56 24.97
N LEU A 137 -0.23 28.56 24.30
CA LEU A 137 -1.36 29.42 24.72
C LEU A 137 -2.01 28.89 26.02
N PRO A 138 -2.03 29.65 27.13
CA PRO A 138 -2.77 29.25 28.32
C PRO A 138 -4.27 29.31 28.04
N ARG A 139 -4.97 28.16 28.21
CA ARG A 139 -6.43 28.09 28.24
C ARG A 139 -6.98 29.01 29.35
N ARG A 140 -7.34 30.25 29.01
CA ARG A 140 -8.21 31.07 29.85
C ARG A 140 -9.64 30.98 29.36
N VAL A 141 -10.37 30.05 29.97
CA VAL A 141 -11.83 30.07 29.99
C VAL A 141 -12.25 31.29 30.80
N LYS A 142 -12.91 32.27 30.17
CA LYS A 142 -13.74 33.24 30.88
C LYS A 142 -15.19 33.04 30.43
N LEU A 143 -15.92 32.29 31.24
CA LEU A 143 -17.37 32.39 31.32
C LEU A 143 -17.69 33.75 31.95
N LYS A 144 -18.64 34.48 31.36
CA LYS A 144 -19.30 35.61 32.02
C LYS A 144 -20.83 35.41 31.92
N PRO A 145 -21.56 35.94 32.91
CA PRO A 145 -22.90 35.50 33.32
C PRO A 145 -24.00 35.89 32.34
#